data_AF-A0A3M9XT61-F1
#
_entry.id   AF-A0A3M9XT61-F1
#
_cell.length_a   1.000
_cell.length_b   1.000
_cell.length_c   1.000
_cell.angle_alpha   90.00
_cell.angle_beta   90.00
_cell.angle_gamma   90.00
#
_symmetry.space_group_name_H-M   'P 1'
#
loop_
_entity.id
_entity.type
_entity.pdbx_description
1 polymer ?
#
loop_
_entity_poly.entity_id
_entity_poly.type
_entity_poly.pdbx_seq_one_letter_code
_entity_poly.pdbx_strand_id
1 'polypeptide(L)' 'MTEAEIDAAVAADPDWAEFETVDWSQAEVVAPPRKQAISIRLDQDLIDYFKAQGPGYQRRINAVLRSYVKQRKAVERG' A
#
# COMPACT_ATOMS: atom_id res chain seq x y z
N MET A 1 -33.66 15.73 0.80
CA MET A 1 -33.30 14.34 1.13
C MET A 1 -33.44 14.20 2.63
N THR A 2 -34.37 13.37 3.05
CA THR A 2 -34.60 13.03 4.46
C THR A 2 -33.76 11.80 4.82
N GLU A 3 -33.46 11.61 6.09
CA GLU A 3 -32.69 10.46 6.60
C GLU A 3 -33.34 9.12 6.19
N ALA A 4 -34.68 9.08 6.18
CA ALA A 4 -35.45 7.92 5.72
C ALA A 4 -35.29 7.61 4.21
N GLU A 5 -35.09 8.63 3.37
CA GLU A 5 -34.82 8.43 1.94
C GLU A 5 -33.41 7.87 1.71
N ILE A 6 -32.46 8.18 2.61
CA ILE A 6 -31.08 7.68 2.55
C ILE A 6 -31.06 6.20 2.96
N ASP A 7 -31.71 5.84 4.07
CA ASP A 7 -31.77 4.45 4.55
C ASP A 7 -32.46 3.52 3.54
N ALA A 8 -33.56 4.00 2.94
CA ALA A 8 -34.28 3.23 1.92
C ALA A 8 -33.43 2.99 0.65
N ALA A 9 -32.60 3.96 0.27
CA ALA A 9 -31.70 3.84 -0.87
C ALA A 9 -30.55 2.86 -0.59
N VAL A 10 -30.01 2.88 0.63
CA VAL A 10 -28.94 1.96 1.08
C VAL A 10 -29.45 0.52 1.17
N ALA A 11 -30.64 0.30 1.73
CA ALA A 11 -31.24 -1.04 1.83
C ALA A 11 -31.67 -1.64 0.47
N ALA A 12 -31.94 -0.79 -0.51
CA ALA A 12 -32.29 -1.22 -1.87
C ALA A 12 -31.07 -1.47 -2.76
N ASP A 13 -29.85 -1.17 -2.27
CA ASP A 13 -28.61 -1.36 -3.01
C ASP A 13 -28.08 -2.80 -2.83
N PRO A 14 -28.11 -3.64 -3.88
CA PRO A 14 -27.60 -5.02 -3.81
C PRO A 14 -26.10 -5.09 -3.54
N ASP A 15 -25.31 -4.06 -3.87
CA ASP A 15 -23.88 -4.01 -3.57
C ASP A 15 -23.63 -3.74 -2.08
N TRP A 16 -24.58 -3.09 -1.39
CA TRP A 16 -24.50 -2.80 0.04
C TRP A 16 -24.76 -4.03 0.93
N ALA A 17 -25.60 -4.95 0.47
CA ALA A 17 -25.99 -6.16 1.22
C ALA A 17 -24.80 -7.04 1.66
N GLU A 18 -23.69 -7.02 0.90
CA GLU A 18 -22.47 -7.75 1.26
C GLU A 18 -21.70 -7.11 2.43
N PHE A 19 -21.84 -5.79 2.61
CA PHE A 19 -21.11 -5.02 3.62
C PHE A 19 -21.87 -4.85 4.95
N GLU A 20 -23.17 -5.15 5.01
CA GLU A 20 -23.97 -5.12 6.24
C GLU A 20 -23.42 -6.05 7.35
N THR A 21 -22.71 -7.11 6.96
CA THR A 21 -22.12 -8.10 7.88
C THR A 21 -20.68 -7.82 8.27
N VAL A 22 -20.05 -6.78 7.71
CA VAL A 22 -18.65 -6.45 7.99
C VAL A 22 -18.56 -5.80 9.37
N ASP A 23 -17.96 -6.52 10.31
CA ASP A 23 -17.63 -5.98 11.62
C ASP A 23 -16.37 -5.09 11.53
N TRP A 24 -16.61 -3.80 11.28
CA TRP A 24 -15.56 -2.77 11.23
C TRP A 24 -14.83 -2.56 12.55
N SER A 25 -15.33 -3.12 13.69
CA SER A 25 -14.62 -3.05 14.98
C SER A 25 -13.35 -3.89 15.01
N GLN A 26 -13.23 -4.88 14.12
CA GLN A 26 -12.07 -5.76 13.99
C GLN A 26 -11.09 -5.30 12.88
N ALA A 27 -11.36 -4.18 12.22
CA ALA A 27 -10.51 -3.68 11.16
C ALA A 27 -9.15 -3.20 11.72
N GLU A 28 -8.06 -3.85 11.30
CA GLU A 28 -6.71 -3.40 11.65
C GLU A 28 -6.30 -2.20 10.78
N VAL A 29 -6.09 -1.03 11.42
CA VAL A 29 -5.58 0.14 10.73
C VAL A 29 -4.08 -0.05 10.45
N VAL A 30 -3.77 -0.61 9.28
CA VAL A 30 -2.39 -0.74 8.81
C VAL A 30 -1.93 0.59 8.24
N ALA A 31 -1.31 1.42 9.07
CA ALA A 31 -0.68 2.65 8.61
C ALA A 31 0.53 2.31 7.71
N PRO A 32 0.59 2.79 6.46
CA PRO A 32 1.77 2.57 5.63
C PRO A 32 2.98 3.22 6.30
N PRO A 33 4.16 2.56 6.25
CA PRO A 33 5.36 3.11 6.88
C PRO A 33 5.65 4.49 6.31
N ARG A 34 5.98 5.44 7.20
CA ARG A 34 6.36 6.80 6.81
C ARG A 34 7.52 6.73 5.81
N LYS A 35 7.31 7.29 4.62
CA LYS A 35 8.36 7.45 3.61
C LYS A 35 9.01 8.80 3.82
N GLN A 36 10.33 8.82 3.92
CA GLN A 36 11.09 10.07 3.92
C GLN A 36 11.56 10.35 2.50
N ALA A 37 11.23 11.52 1.98
CA ALA A 37 11.76 11.98 0.69
C ALA A 37 13.21 12.44 0.91
N ILE A 38 14.15 11.68 0.36
CA ILE A 38 15.57 12.03 0.37
C ILE A 38 16.09 12.08 -1.07
N SER A 39 17.08 12.93 -1.31
CA SER A 39 17.82 12.94 -2.57
C SER A 39 19.03 12.02 -2.44
N ILE A 40 19.12 11.00 -3.30
CA ILE A 40 20.26 10.09 -3.38
C ILE A 40 20.74 10.03 -4.83
N ARG A 41 22.03 9.76 -5.02
CA ARG A 41 22.60 9.49 -6.34
C ARG A 41 22.68 7.98 -6.55
N LEU A 42 22.21 7.53 -7.70
CA LEU A 42 22.32 6.16 -8.16
C LEU A 42 23.03 6.16 -9.50
N ASP A 43 23.73 5.07 -9.81
CA ASP A 43 24.38 4.91 -11.10
C ASP A 43 23.36 4.91 -12.24
N GLN A 44 23.79 5.42 -13.40
CA GLN A 44 22.92 5.65 -14.55
C GLN A 44 22.32 4.33 -15.08
N ASP A 45 23.12 3.28 -15.13
CA ASP A 45 22.72 1.94 -15.57
C ASP A 45 21.63 1.32 -14.68
N LEU A 46 21.71 1.52 -13.36
CA LEU A 46 20.68 1.11 -12.42
C LEU A 46 19.37 1.86 -12.67
N ILE A 47 19.45 3.18 -12.85
CA ILE A 47 18.28 4.00 -13.15
C ILE A 47 17.61 3.52 -14.44
N ASP A 48 18.40 3.27 -15.49
CA ASP A 48 17.90 2.83 -16.80
C ASP A 48 17.27 1.45 -16.72
N TYR A 49 17.89 0.50 -16.01
CA TYR A 49 17.33 -0.82 -15.76
C TYR A 49 15.95 -0.75 -15.09
N PHE A 50 15.80 0.02 -14.01
CA PHE A 50 14.52 0.11 -13.32
C PHE A 50 13.45 0.88 -14.10
N LYS A 51 13.85 1.87 -14.90
CA LYS A 51 12.96 2.62 -15.80
C LYS A 51 12.46 1.75 -16.96
N ALA A 52 13.30 0.87 -17.52
CA ALA A 52 12.91 -0.03 -18.60
C ALA A 52 11.76 -0.96 -18.21
N GLN A 53 11.58 -1.24 -16.91
CA GLN A 53 10.47 -2.03 -16.37
C GLN A 53 9.14 -1.24 -16.25
N GLY A 54 9.08 -0.02 -16.78
CA GLY A 54 7.86 0.79 -16.84
C GLY A 54 7.60 1.66 -15.60
N PRO A 55 6.37 2.18 -15.43
CA PRO A 55 6.02 3.05 -14.31
C PRO A 55 6.29 2.42 -12.94
N GLY A 56 6.57 3.26 -11.93
CA GLY A 56 6.79 2.82 -10.56
C GLY A 56 8.21 2.33 -10.24
N TYR A 57 9.20 2.69 -11.05
CA TYR A 57 10.61 2.30 -10.86
C TYR A 57 11.16 2.68 -9.46
N GLN A 58 10.79 3.83 -8.91
CA GLN A 58 11.16 4.24 -7.55
C GLN A 58 10.63 3.29 -6.47
N ARG A 59 9.40 2.79 -6.64
CA ARG A 59 8.80 1.80 -5.73
C ARG A 59 9.57 0.47 -5.78
N ARG A 60 10.02 0.07 -6.98
CA ARG A 60 10.86 -1.13 -7.16
C ARG A 60 12.23 -0.97 -6.51
N ILE A 61 12.89 0.16 -6.70
CA ILE A 61 14.16 0.48 -6.01
C ILE A 61 14.00 0.35 -4.49
N ASN A 62 12.95 0.97 -3.94
CA ASN A 62 12.67 0.89 -2.50
C ASN A 62 12.40 -0.55 -2.02
N ALA A 63 11.72 -1.38 -2.83
CA ALA A 63 11.46 -2.78 -2.49
C ALA A 63 12.75 -3.61 -2.44
N VAL A 64 13.66 -3.39 -3.40
CA VAL A 64 14.97 -4.06 -3.44
C VAL A 64 15.80 -3.69 -2.21
N LEU A 65 15.90 -2.40 -1.89
CA LEU A 65 16.62 -1.93 -0.70
C LEU A 65 16.05 -2.52 0.59
N ARG A 66 14.72 -2.61 0.70
CA ARG A 66 14.06 -3.24 1.86
C ARG A 66 14.39 -4.72 1.98
N SER A 67 14.39 -5.45 0.86
CA SER A 67 14.71 -6.88 0.85
C SER A 67 16.15 -7.12 1.31
N TYR A 68 17.10 -6.33 0.78
CA TYR A 68 18.49 -6.37 1.19
C TYR A 68 18.66 -6.14 2.71
N VAL A 69 18.04 -5.07 3.24
CA VAL A 69 18.10 -4.78 4.69
C VAL A 69 17.48 -5.91 5.53
N LYS A 70 16.36 -6.49 5.08
CA LYS A 70 15.72 -7.61 5.80
C LYS A 70 16.65 -8.82 5.87
N GLN A 71 17.29 -9.17 4.76
CA GLN A 71 18.24 -10.29 4.71
C GLN A 71 19.46 -10.02 5.59
N ARG A 72 20.05 -8.83 5.51
CA ARG A 72 21.19 -8.41 6.35
C ARG A 72 20.87 -8.52 7.84
N LYS A 73 19.71 -8.00 8.28
CA LYS A 73 19.26 -8.09 9.67
C LYS A 73 18.98 -9.51 10.15
N ALA A 74 18.66 -10.44 9.26
CA ALA A 74 18.48 -11.84 9.62
C ALA A 74 19.84 -12.51 9.89
N VAL A 75 20.85 -12.21 9.05
CA VAL A 75 22.22 -12.71 9.23
C VAL A 75 22.86 -12.17 10.52
N GLU A 76 22.65 -10.89 10.85
CA GLU A 76 23.23 -10.27 12.05
C GLU A 76 22.61 -10.74 13.37
N ARG A 77 21.52 -11.50 13.33
CA ARG A 77 20.81 -12.02 14.52
C ARG A 77 21.02 -13.51 14.76
N GLY A 78 21.63 -14.22 13.81
CA GLY A 78 21.98 -15.64 13.92
C GLY A 78 23.45 -15.81 14.29
#